data_AF-A0A4Q1QL02-F1
#
_entry.id   AF-A0A4Q1QL02-F1
#
_cell.length_a   1.000
_cell.length_b   1.000
_cell.length_c   1.000
_cell.angle_alpha   90.00
_cell.angle_beta   90.00
_cell.angle_gamma   90.00
#
_symmetry.space_group_name_H-M   'P 1'
#
loop_
_entity.id
_entity.type
_entity.pdbx_description
1 polymer ?
#
loop_
_entity_poly.entity_id
_entity_poly.type
_entity_poly.pdbx_seq_one_letter_code
_entity_poly.pdbx_strand_id
1 'polypeptide(L)' 'MTAYRVTARHAAKWWALEVPDLPGVFSQAKRLDKAEEAAREAIAVMLDVETEDVEVEIEPVLPSSRMHVG' A
#
# COMPACT_ATOMS: atom_id res chain seq x y z
N MET A 1 -17.76 -3.75 -5.50
CA MET A 1 -16.72 -2.83 -5.01
C MET A 1 -16.47 -3.06 -3.53
N THR A 2 -15.23 -3.44 -3.19
CA THR A 2 -14.76 -3.67 -1.82
C THR A 2 -13.57 -2.75 -1.54
N ALA A 3 -13.59 -2.05 -0.40
CA ALA A 3 -12.53 -1.13 0.00
C ALA A 3 -11.48 -1.84 0.85
N TYR A 4 -10.21 -1.66 0.48
CA TYR A 4 -9.07 -2.17 1.21
C TYR A 4 -8.17 -1.03 1.67
N ARG A 5 -7.81 -1.09 2.94
CA ARG A 5 -6.79 -0.22 3.52
C ARG A 5 -5.42 -0.78 3.19
N VAL A 6 -4.51 0.11 2.79
CA VAL A 6 -3.15 -0.23 2.39
C VAL A 6 -2.16 0.66 3.12
N THR A 7 -1.26 0.04 3.88
CA THR A 7 -0.19 0.80 4.54
C THR A 7 0.95 1.04 3.56
N ALA A 8 1.40 2.29 3.46
CA ALA A 8 2.52 2.69 2.61
C ALA A 8 3.71 3.12 3.47
N ARG A 9 4.77 2.30 3.52
CA ARG A 9 5.99 2.59 4.27
C ARG A 9 7.09 3.06 3.32
N HIS A 10 7.72 4.19 3.60
CA HIS A 10 8.86 4.65 2.81
C HIS A 10 10.10 3.80 3.11
N ALA A 11 10.47 2.94 2.17
CA ALA A 11 11.60 2.01 2.23
C ALA A 11 12.65 2.38 1.17
N ALA A 12 13.73 3.02 1.62
CA ALA A 12 14.80 3.53 0.77
C ALA A 12 14.31 4.50 -0.33
N LYS A 13 14.11 4.02 -1.56
CA LYS A 13 13.67 4.82 -2.74
C LYS A 13 12.23 4.48 -3.19
N TRP A 14 11.54 3.64 -2.44
CA TRP A 14 10.24 3.08 -2.80
C TRP A 14 9.29 3.17 -1.62
N TRP A 15 8.00 3.19 -1.91
CA TRP A 15 6.94 2.94 -0.96
C TRP A 15 6.61 1.45 -1.02
N ALA A 16 6.83 0.74 0.09
CA ALA A 16 6.36 -0.62 0.26
C ALA A 16 4.89 -0.59 0.67
N LEU A 17 4.06 -1.39 -0.01
CA LEU A 17 2.61 -1.42 0.15
C LEU A 17 2.20 -2.78 0.71
N GLU A 18 1.48 -2.76 1.81
CA GLU A 18 0.96 -3.95 2.49
C GLU A 18 -0.54 -3.78 2.75
N VAL A 19 -1.30 -4.84 2.51
CA VAL A 19 -2.76 -4.90 2.73
C VAL A 19 -3.02 -5.74 3.99
N PRO A 20 -3.29 -5.14 5.17
CA PRO A 20 -3.40 -5.90 6.42
C PRO A 20 -4.48 -6.98 6.38
N ASP A 21 -5.58 -6.71 5.67
CA ASP A 21 -6.72 -7.61 5.54
C ASP A 21 -6.49 -8.74 4.52
N LEU A 22 -5.43 -8.64 3.70
CA LEU A 22 -5.02 -9.65 2.72
C LEU A 22 -3.53 -10.02 2.92
N PRO A 23 -3.20 -10.81 3.96
CA PRO A 23 -1.84 -11.28 4.18
C PRO A 23 -1.30 -11.99 2.94
N GLY A 24 -0.10 -11.60 2.51
CA GLY A 24 0.53 -12.14 1.29
C GLY A 24 0.45 -11.21 0.08
N VAL A 25 -0.38 -10.17 0.12
CA VAL A 25 -0.40 -9.12 -0.92
C VAL A 25 0.65 -8.07 -0.59
N PHE A 26 1.67 -8.01 -1.44
CA PHE A 26 2.74 -7.02 -1.36
C PHE A 26 2.89 -6.34 -2.72
N SER A 27 3.01 -5.01 -2.70
CA SER A 27 3.30 -4.21 -3.89
C SER A 27 4.23 -3.06 -3.54
N GLN A 28 4.65 -2.28 -4.52
CA GLN A 28 5.49 -1.11 -4.30
C GLN A 28 5.33 -0.04 -5.37
N ALA A 29 5.55 1.22 -4.99
CA ALA A 29 5.52 2.36 -5.90
C ALA A 29 6.69 3.32 -5.65
N LYS A 30 7.24 3.94 -6.71
CA LYS A 30 8.33 4.94 -6.54
C LYS A 30 7.85 6.23 -5.89
N ARG A 31 6.58 6.56 -6.06
CA ARG A 31 5.94 7.79 -5.58
C ARG A 31 4.63 7.41 -4.91
N LEU A 32 4.26 8.16 -3.88
CA LEU A 32 3.05 7.89 -3.10
C LEU A 32 1.77 8.04 -3.93
N ASP A 33 1.75 8.96 -4.89
CA ASP A 33 0.62 9.15 -5.83
C ASP A 33 0.41 7.98 -6.80
N LYS A 34 1.35 7.04 -6.87
CA LYS A 34 1.23 5.78 -7.61
C LYS A 34 0.92 4.57 -6.73
N ALA A 35 0.80 4.76 -5.42
CA ALA A 35 0.55 3.67 -4.49
C ALA A 35 -0.83 3.04 -4.67
N GLU A 36 -1.86 3.87 -4.91
CA GLU A 36 -3.24 3.40 -5.07
C GLU A 36 -3.37 2.45 -6.28
N GLU A 37 -2.86 2.86 -7.43
CA GLU A 37 -2.84 2.08 -8.67
C GLU A 37 -2.11 0.75 -8.48
N ALA A 38 -0.88 0.80 -7.94
CA ALA A 38 -0.06 -0.39 -7.74
C ALA A 38 -0.64 -1.39 -6.70
N ALA A 39 -1.36 -0.88 -5.68
CA ALA A 39 -2.02 -1.73 -4.70
C ALA A 39 -3.30 -2.34 -5.25
N ARG A 40 -4.11 -1.56 -5.99
CA ARG A 40 -5.34 -2.03 -6.64
C ARG A 40 -5.05 -3.20 -7.58
N GLU A 41 -4.02 -3.07 -8.42
CA GLU A 41 -3.59 -4.14 -9.33
C GLU A 41 -3.19 -5.41 -8.56
N ALA A 42 -2.38 -5.29 -7.51
CA ALA A 42 -1.93 -6.44 -6.74
C ALA A 42 -3.08 -7.16 -6.01
N ILE A 43 -4.04 -6.41 -5.47
CA ILE A 43 -5.24 -6.96 -4.83
C ILE A 43 -6.13 -7.68 -5.85
N ALA A 44 -6.37 -7.04 -7.00
CA ALA A 44 -7.18 -7.62 -8.08
C ALA A 44 -6.59 -8.95 -8.57
N VAL A 45 -5.28 -8.99 -8.79
CA VAL A 45 -4.55 -10.22 -9.16
C VAL A 45 -4.67 -11.30 -8.08
N MET A 46 -4.53 -10.94 -6.80
CA MET A 46 -4.62 -11.91 -5.71
C MET A 46 -6.02 -12.52 -5.58
N LEU A 47 -7.07 -11.71 -5.81
CA LEU A 47 -8.46 -12.11 -5.63
C LEU A 47 -9.10 -12.67 -6.89
N ASP A 48 -8.42 -12.62 -8.03
CA ASP A 48 -8.93 -13.00 -9.36
C ASP A 48 -10.21 -12.22 -9.73
N VAL A 49 -10.15 -10.89 -9.55
CA VAL A 49 -11.24 -9.95 -9.85
C VAL A 49 -10.75 -8.79 -10.73
N GLU A 50 -11.68 -8.04 -11.31
CA GLU A 50 -11.37 -6.82 -12.05
C GLU A 50 -10.91 -5.70 -11.09
N THR A 51 -10.01 -4.83 -11.57
CA THR A 51 -9.50 -3.70 -10.76
C THR A 51 -10.59 -2.70 -10.37
N GLU A 52 -11.63 -2.58 -11.19
CA GLU A 52 -12.81 -1.72 -10.95
C GLU A 52 -13.62 -2.16 -9.73
N ASP A 53 -13.51 -3.44 -9.32
CA ASP A 53 -14.17 -3.97 -8.12
C ASP A 53 -13.38 -3.69 -6.83
N VAL A 54 -12.19 -3.10 -6.94
CA VAL A 54 -11.26 -2.87 -5.83
C VAL A 54 -11.09 -1.37 -5.57
N GLU A 55 -11.59 -0.92 -4.42
CA GLU A 55 -11.28 0.40 -3.87
C GLU A 55 -10.08 0.31 -2.93
N VAL A 56 -9.24 1.35 -2.94
CA VAL A 56 -7.99 1.37 -2.16
C VAL A 56 -7.90 2.68 -1.41
N GLU A 57 -7.65 2.59 -0.10
CA GLU A 57 -7.30 3.72 0.76
C GLU A 57 -5.84 3.59 1.18
N ILE A 58 -5.01 4.55 0.76
CA ILE A 58 -3.59 4.58 1.12
C ILE A 58 -3.41 5.29 2.47
N GLU A 59 -2.82 4.58 3.43
CA GLU A 59 -2.37 5.11 4.72
C GLU A 59 -0.83 5.20 4.77
N PRO A 60 -0.24 6.39 4.57
CA PRO A 60 1.21 6.55 4.68
C PRO A 60 1.67 6.37 6.13
N VAL A 61 2.59 5.43 6.34
CA VAL A 61 3.24 5.21 7.62
C VAL A 61 4.54 5.98 7.63
N LEU A 62 4.52 7.15 8.27
CA LEU A 62 5.72 7.95 8.48
C LEU A 62 6.59 7.31 9.57
N PRO A 63 7.92 7.31 9.43
CA PRO A 63 8.79 6.89 10.53
C PRO A 63 8.49 7.78 11.75
N SER A 64 8.27 7.16 12.90
CA SER A 64 8.19 7.88 14.16
C SER A 64 9.45 8.72 14.31
N SER A 65 9.27 10.03 14.50
CA SER A 65 10.39 10.96 14.67
C SER A 65 11.35 10.38 15.70
N ARG A 66 12.55 10.03 15.24
CA ARG A 66 13.61 9.54 16.08
C ARG A 66 14.05 10.73 16.92
N MET A 67 13.44 10.88 18.09
CA MET A 67 13.89 11.81 19.12
C MET A 67 15.37 11.51 19.37
N HIS A 68 16.25 12.36 18.84
CA HIS A 68 17.64 12.38 19.24
C HIS A 68 17.67 12.87 20.68
N VAL A 69 17.84 11.93 21.61
CA VAL A 69 18.20 12.26 22.98
C VAL A 69 19.71 12.42 23.00
N GLY A 70 20.18 13.65 23.23
CA GLY A 70 21.49 14.01 23.78
C GLY A 70 22.70 13.70 22.92
#